data_AF-A0A497CPB5-F1
#
_entry.id   AF-A0A497CPB5-F1
#
_cell.length_a   1.000
_cell.length_b   1.000
_cell.length_c   1.000
_cell.angle_alpha   90.00
_cell.angle_beta   90.00
_cell.angle_gamma   90.00
#
_symmetry.space_group_name_H-M   'P 1'
#
loop_
_entity.id
_entity.type
_entity.pdbx_description
1 polymer ?
#
loop_
_entity_poly.entity_id
_entity_poly.type
_entity_poly.pdbx_seq_one_letter_code
_entity_poly.pdbx_strand_id
1 'polypeptide(L)'
;IAIEAGFTGKIEFTSNQIKSFDAVIATGSDNSSRYFGYYFGKYPNIIRKNRNGVAIIKGDETDQDLEALADDIFQYYGLGCRNVSKIFVPNDYDFNPLLDILSEQKTIIENNKYFNNYEYNKAIFLVNSREHFDAGTVLLVEEEKIASPVSVLNFEYYKEENVLRNHLILDADKIQCVVSNSDSIPDKVAFGKSQQPELWDYADGVDTVEFLLGLAE
;
A
#
# COMPACT_ATOMS: atom_id res chain seq x y z
N ILE A 1 13.83 18.69 -16.06
CA ILE A 1 13.92 17.23 -16.26
C ILE A 1 14.39 17.01 -17.69
N ALA A 2 15.55 16.38 -17.90
CA ALA A 2 16.02 16.01 -19.23
C ALA A 2 15.69 14.52 -19.45
N ILE A 3 15.20 14.16 -20.63
CA ILE A 3 14.94 12.77 -21.00
C ILE A 3 16.29 12.13 -21.38
N GLU A 4 16.56 10.91 -20.91
CA GLU A 4 17.76 10.15 -21.28
C GLU A 4 17.77 9.92 -22.81
N ALA A 5 18.93 10.07 -23.44
CA ALA A 5 19.05 10.18 -24.90
C ALA A 5 18.49 8.95 -25.64
N GLY A 6 18.63 7.75 -25.07
CA GLY A 6 18.11 6.49 -25.60
C GLY A 6 16.58 6.37 -25.68
N PHE A 7 15.84 7.27 -25.01
CA PHE A 7 14.38 7.38 -25.10
C PHE A 7 13.90 8.44 -26.11
N THR A 8 14.81 9.13 -26.79
CA THR A 8 14.44 10.13 -27.79
C THR A 8 13.56 9.52 -28.88
N GLY A 9 12.38 10.09 -29.10
CA GLY A 9 11.40 9.57 -30.07
C GLY A 9 10.61 8.32 -29.62
N LYS A 10 10.83 7.82 -28.39
CA LYS A 10 10.11 6.66 -27.83
C LYS A 10 9.01 7.04 -26.84
N ILE A 11 8.86 8.33 -26.53
CA ILE A 11 7.89 8.86 -25.57
C ILE A 11 7.02 9.90 -26.27
N GLU A 12 5.72 9.67 -26.24
CA GLU A 12 4.72 10.62 -26.73
C GLU A 12 3.75 10.98 -25.60
N PHE A 13 3.49 12.27 -25.43
CA PHE A 13 2.46 12.77 -24.52
C PHE A 13 1.27 13.23 -25.35
N THR A 14 0.07 12.75 -25.01
CA THR A 14 -1.15 13.12 -25.72
C THR A 14 -2.30 13.34 -24.76
N SER A 15 -3.14 14.34 -25.06
CA SER A 15 -4.44 14.55 -24.41
C SER A 15 -5.59 13.94 -25.22
N ASN A 16 -5.29 13.42 -26.40
CA ASN A 16 -6.25 12.76 -27.28
C ASN A 16 -6.39 11.28 -26.88
N GLN A 17 -7.41 10.63 -27.45
CA GLN A 17 -7.55 9.19 -27.35
C GLN A 17 -6.35 8.48 -27.98
N ILE A 18 -5.72 7.58 -27.21
CA ILE A 18 -4.61 6.74 -27.68
C ILE A 18 -5.15 5.76 -28.74
N LYS A 19 -4.52 5.75 -29.91
CA LYS A 19 -4.88 4.89 -31.05
C LYS A 19 -3.61 4.24 -31.59
N SER A 20 -3.76 3.15 -32.35
CA SER A 20 -2.66 2.48 -33.04
C SER A 20 -1.54 2.00 -32.12
N PHE A 21 -1.88 1.06 -31.23
CA PHE A 21 -0.95 0.40 -30.31
C PHE A 21 -1.13 -1.12 -30.38
N ASP A 22 -0.05 -1.85 -30.09
CA ASP A 22 -0.04 -3.32 -30.13
C ASP A 22 -0.43 -3.95 -28.79
N ALA A 23 -0.03 -3.32 -27.68
CA ALA A 23 -0.30 -3.78 -26.32
C ALA A 23 -0.39 -2.62 -25.34
N VAL A 24 -0.93 -2.88 -24.14
CA VAL A 24 -1.16 -1.86 -23.11
C VAL A 24 -0.69 -2.32 -21.74
N ILE A 25 0.13 -1.52 -21.07
CA ILE A 25 0.35 -1.61 -19.63
C ILE A 25 -0.26 -0.37 -19.00
N ALA A 26 -1.36 -0.52 -18.27
CA ALA A 26 -2.10 0.57 -17.66
C ALA A 26 -2.15 0.38 -16.14
N THR A 27 -1.86 1.45 -15.39
CA THR A 27 -1.92 1.46 -13.92
C THR A 27 -2.79 2.61 -13.47
N GLY A 28 -3.65 2.37 -12.47
CA GLY A 28 -4.49 3.41 -11.89
C GLY A 28 -5.31 2.93 -10.72
N SER A 29 -6.27 3.76 -10.30
CA SER A 29 -7.24 3.40 -9.26
C SER A 29 -8.12 2.22 -9.69
N ASP A 30 -8.79 1.58 -8.72
CA ASP A 30 -9.78 0.54 -9.01
C ASP A 30 -10.88 1.04 -9.95
N ASN A 31 -11.28 2.30 -9.79
CA ASN A 31 -12.25 2.92 -10.68
C ASN A 31 -11.71 3.03 -12.11
N SER A 32 -10.50 3.58 -12.26
CA SER A 32 -9.80 3.70 -13.55
C SER A 32 -9.62 2.33 -14.23
N SER A 33 -9.30 1.29 -13.46
CA SER A 33 -9.09 -0.07 -13.97
C SER A 33 -10.31 -0.64 -14.69
N ARG A 34 -11.53 -0.28 -14.25
CA ARG A 34 -12.77 -0.69 -14.92
C ARG A 34 -12.89 -0.07 -16.31
N TYR A 35 -12.54 1.21 -16.44
CA TYR A 35 -12.52 1.89 -17.74
C TYR A 35 -11.41 1.35 -18.63
N PHE A 36 -10.23 1.06 -18.08
CA PHE A 36 -9.14 0.41 -18.81
C PHE A 36 -9.56 -0.97 -19.33
N GLY A 37 -10.24 -1.78 -18.51
CA GLY A 37 -10.76 -3.09 -18.93
C GLY A 37 -11.74 -2.98 -20.09
N TYR A 38 -12.68 -2.03 -20.01
CA TYR A 38 -13.63 -1.78 -21.10
C TYR A 38 -12.95 -1.34 -22.41
N TYR A 39 -11.97 -0.44 -22.32
CA TYR A 39 -11.37 0.18 -23.51
C TYR A 39 -10.23 -0.66 -24.12
N PHE A 40 -9.40 -1.28 -23.27
CA PHE A 40 -8.18 -1.98 -23.65
C PHE A 40 -8.27 -3.50 -23.54
N GLY A 41 -9.30 -4.06 -22.90
CA GLY A 41 -9.38 -5.49 -22.58
C GLY A 41 -9.38 -6.43 -23.80
N LYS A 42 -9.62 -5.92 -25.01
CA LYS A 42 -9.55 -6.67 -26.28
C LYS A 42 -8.14 -6.76 -26.87
N TYR A 43 -7.16 -6.05 -26.32
CA TYR A 43 -5.76 -6.06 -26.75
C TYR A 43 -4.93 -6.84 -25.72
N PRO A 44 -3.74 -7.35 -26.07
CA PRO A 44 -2.77 -7.81 -25.07
C PRO A 44 -2.54 -6.72 -24.03
N ASN A 45 -2.77 -7.03 -22.75
CA ASN A 45 -2.72 -6.00 -21.71
C ASN A 45 -2.27 -6.53 -20.33
N ILE A 46 -1.65 -5.62 -19.57
CA ILE A 46 -1.51 -5.67 -18.13
C ILE A 46 -2.26 -4.48 -17.56
N ILE A 47 -3.32 -4.72 -16.78
CA ILE A 47 -4.10 -3.66 -16.11
C ILE A 47 -3.93 -3.81 -14.61
N ARG A 48 -3.16 -2.89 -14.02
CA ARG A 48 -2.86 -2.85 -12.59
C ARG A 48 -3.87 -2.00 -11.84
N LYS A 49 -4.45 -2.61 -10.82
CA LYS A 49 -5.38 -2.01 -9.86
C LYS A 49 -4.63 -1.41 -8.67
N ASN A 50 -5.35 -0.70 -7.81
CA ASN A 50 -4.76 -0.22 -6.59
C ASN A 50 -4.52 -1.39 -5.62
N ARG A 51 -3.36 -1.40 -4.97
CA ARG A 51 -3.00 -2.37 -3.93
C ARG A 51 -2.27 -1.62 -2.81
N ASN A 52 -2.27 -2.19 -1.61
CA ASN A 52 -1.58 -1.59 -0.46
C ASN A 52 -0.75 -2.63 0.29
N GLY A 53 0.25 -2.18 1.03
CA GLY A 53 0.93 -3.00 2.02
C GLY A 53 0.03 -3.22 3.24
N VAL A 54 0.17 -4.39 3.86
CA VAL A 54 -0.41 -4.68 5.18
C VAL A 54 0.69 -5.19 6.10
N ALA A 55 0.58 -4.99 7.40
CA ALA A 55 1.50 -5.60 8.37
C ALA A 55 0.77 -6.54 9.33
N ILE A 56 1.46 -7.56 9.80
CA ILE A 56 0.99 -8.47 10.85
C ILE A 56 1.94 -8.35 12.04
N ILE A 57 1.37 -7.92 13.17
CA ILE A 57 2.02 -7.73 14.45
C ILE A 57 1.59 -8.87 15.38
N LYS A 58 2.53 -9.45 16.13
CA LYS A 58 2.33 -10.58 17.05
C LYS A 58 2.11 -10.16 18.50
N GLY A 59 2.55 -8.96 18.88
CA GLY A 59 2.55 -8.49 20.27
C GLY A 59 3.89 -8.67 20.99
N ASP A 60 4.90 -9.24 20.34
CA ASP A 60 6.25 -9.46 20.88
C ASP A 60 7.34 -8.70 20.09
N GLU A 61 6.92 -7.75 19.24
CA GLU A 61 7.80 -6.86 18.48
C GLU A 61 8.68 -6.02 19.40
N THR A 62 9.93 -5.83 18.97
CA THR A 62 10.86 -4.91 19.63
C THR A 62 10.61 -3.46 19.19
N ASP A 63 11.13 -2.49 19.95
CA ASP A 63 11.09 -1.08 19.54
C ASP A 63 11.69 -0.89 18.14
N GLN A 64 12.76 -1.62 17.80
CA GLN A 64 13.39 -1.57 16.47
C GLN A 64 12.46 -2.11 15.37
N ASP A 65 11.67 -3.14 15.65
CA ASP A 65 10.68 -3.66 14.69
C ASP A 65 9.57 -2.62 14.45
N LEU A 66 9.12 -1.96 15.52
CA LEU A 66 8.07 -0.93 15.44
C LEU A 66 8.57 0.36 14.77
N GLU A 67 9.82 0.76 15.00
CA GLU A 67 10.49 1.85 14.26
C GLU A 67 10.56 1.54 12.76
N ALA A 68 10.96 0.31 12.42
CA ALA A 68 11.01 -0.15 11.03
C ALA A 68 9.61 -0.23 10.39
N LEU A 69 8.58 -0.61 11.16
CA LEU A 69 7.19 -0.53 10.71
C LEU A 69 6.74 0.92 10.47
N ALA A 70 7.18 1.87 11.30
CA ALA A 70 6.88 3.28 11.09
C ALA A 70 7.42 3.77 9.73
N ASP A 71 8.61 3.32 9.32
CA ASP A 71 9.13 3.60 7.97
C ASP A 71 8.20 3.04 6.87
N ASP A 72 7.74 1.79 7.02
CA ASP A 72 6.82 1.16 6.06
C ASP A 72 5.48 1.91 5.96
N ILE A 73 5.01 2.51 7.04
CA ILE A 73 3.78 3.33 7.08
C ILE A 73 4.03 4.70 6.44
N PHE A 74 5.09 5.41 6.83
CA PHE A 74 5.24 6.84 6.55
C PHE A 74 6.07 7.18 5.32
N GLN A 75 6.92 6.29 4.83
CA GLN A 75 7.75 6.58 3.67
C GLN A 75 6.87 7.01 2.49
N TYR A 76 7.29 8.04 1.74
CA TYR A 76 6.47 8.67 0.70
C TYR A 76 5.09 9.17 1.17
N TYR A 77 4.96 9.53 2.45
CA TYR A 77 3.73 10.02 3.07
C TYR A 77 2.57 9.01 3.07
N GLY A 78 2.87 7.71 2.99
CA GLY A 78 1.85 6.65 2.95
C GLY A 78 1.11 6.55 1.61
N LEU A 79 1.64 7.15 0.54
CA LEU A 79 0.97 7.24 -0.77
C LEU A 79 1.38 6.13 -1.75
N GLY A 80 2.36 5.31 -1.42
CA GLY A 80 2.83 4.21 -2.25
C GLY A 80 1.99 2.95 -2.09
N CYS A 81 1.88 2.15 -3.15
CA CYS A 81 1.18 0.86 -3.11
C CYS A 81 1.82 -0.17 -2.17
N ARG A 82 3.09 0.04 -1.79
CA ARG A 82 3.82 -0.77 -0.82
C ARG A 82 3.78 -0.22 0.60
N ASN A 83 3.21 0.96 0.82
CA ASN A 83 3.07 1.47 2.19
C ASN A 83 2.06 0.64 2.97
N VAL A 84 2.34 0.46 4.26
CA VAL A 84 1.42 -0.22 5.17
C VAL A 84 0.25 0.72 5.48
N SER A 85 -0.92 0.39 4.92
CA SER A 85 -2.18 1.11 5.16
C SER A 85 -3.06 0.42 6.19
N LYS A 86 -2.74 -0.85 6.52
CA LYS A 86 -3.45 -1.64 7.51
C LYS A 86 -2.52 -2.54 8.32
N ILE A 87 -2.77 -2.63 9.63
CA ILE A 87 -2.11 -3.60 10.51
C ILE A 87 -3.11 -4.62 11.07
N PHE A 88 -2.67 -5.86 11.20
CA PHE A 88 -3.38 -6.91 11.92
C PHE A 88 -2.67 -7.14 13.26
N VAL A 89 -3.42 -7.08 14.35
CA VAL A 89 -2.89 -7.19 15.72
C VAL A 89 -3.62 -8.31 16.48
N PRO A 90 -3.01 -9.00 17.45
CA PRO A 90 -3.72 -9.98 18.26
C PRO A 90 -4.82 -9.32 19.09
N ASN A 91 -5.83 -10.08 19.53
CA ASN A 91 -6.76 -9.59 20.54
C ASN A 91 -6.02 -9.02 21.75
N ASP A 92 -6.58 -7.96 22.34
CA ASP A 92 -6.03 -7.31 23.54
C ASP A 92 -4.61 -6.73 23.33
N TYR A 93 -4.21 -6.44 22.09
CA TYR A 93 -2.94 -5.79 21.77
C TYR A 93 -2.82 -4.43 22.45
N ASP A 94 -1.68 -4.19 23.12
CA ASP A 94 -1.34 -2.90 23.70
C ASP A 94 -0.77 -1.98 22.62
N PHE A 95 -1.54 -0.96 22.23
CA PHE A 95 -1.12 0.00 21.23
C PHE A 95 -0.12 1.05 21.74
N ASN A 96 0.08 1.19 23.05
CA ASN A 96 0.90 2.28 23.59
C ASN A 96 2.33 2.31 23.01
N PRO A 97 3.08 1.20 22.94
CA PRO A 97 4.44 1.21 22.37
C PRO A 97 4.46 1.67 20.91
N LEU A 98 3.49 1.20 20.11
CA LEU A 98 3.37 1.59 18.71
C LEU A 98 3.00 3.08 18.58
N LEU A 99 2.03 3.56 19.37
CA LEU A 99 1.61 4.96 19.33
C LEU A 99 2.75 5.92 19.71
N ASP A 100 3.55 5.56 20.71
CA ASP A 100 4.72 6.34 21.13
C ASP A 100 5.70 6.49 19.95
N ILE A 101 6.08 5.38 19.30
CA ILE A 101 7.00 5.39 18.14
C ILE A 101 6.42 6.17 16.96
N LEU A 102 5.14 5.97 16.63
CA LEU A 102 4.50 6.69 15.54
C LEU A 102 4.47 8.21 15.81
N SER A 103 4.33 8.62 17.08
CA SER A 103 4.31 10.04 17.48
C SER A 103 5.66 10.75 17.30
N GLU A 104 6.76 10.00 17.26
CA GLU A 104 8.11 10.55 17.10
C GLU A 104 8.39 11.03 15.66
N GLN A 105 7.60 10.59 14.69
CA GLN A 105 7.73 10.89 13.26
C GLN A 105 7.28 12.31 12.90
N LYS A 106 7.70 13.31 13.67
CA LYS A 106 7.24 14.72 13.58
C LYS A 106 7.51 15.38 12.23
N THR A 107 8.53 14.93 11.50
CA THR A 107 8.83 15.47 10.17
C THR A 107 7.70 15.19 9.17
N ILE A 108 6.85 14.18 9.40
CA ILE A 108 5.74 13.87 8.50
C ILE A 108 4.68 14.97 8.48
N ILE A 109 4.40 15.56 9.65
CA ILE A 109 3.40 16.62 9.82
C ILE A 109 3.93 18.01 9.43
N GLU A 110 5.23 18.16 9.19
CA GLU A 110 5.78 19.39 8.58
C GLU A 110 5.32 19.54 7.11
N ASN A 111 4.88 18.46 6.47
CA ASN A 111 4.25 18.53 5.17
C ASN A 111 2.79 19.00 5.29
N ASN A 112 2.54 20.24 4.89
CA ASN A 112 1.20 20.85 4.95
C ASN A 112 0.10 20.00 4.29
N LYS A 113 0.37 19.30 3.19
CA LYS A 113 -0.67 18.47 2.52
C LYS A 113 -1.02 17.26 3.36
N TYR A 114 -0.02 16.59 3.94
CA TYR A 114 -0.24 15.48 4.85
C TYR A 114 -0.97 15.95 6.11
N PHE A 115 -0.48 17.01 6.76
CA PHE A 115 -1.08 17.53 7.99
C PHE A 115 -2.53 17.99 7.79
N ASN A 116 -2.86 18.60 6.64
CA ASN A 116 -4.24 18.94 6.31
C ASN A 116 -5.16 17.71 6.21
N ASN A 117 -4.66 16.56 5.70
CA ASN A 117 -5.44 15.32 5.68
C ASN A 117 -5.62 14.75 7.09
N TYR A 118 -4.57 14.79 7.92
CA TYR A 118 -4.64 14.41 9.32
C TYR A 118 -5.71 15.21 10.08
N GLU A 119 -5.66 16.54 10.05
CA GLU A 119 -6.64 17.40 10.73
C GLU A 119 -8.06 17.20 10.20
N TYR A 120 -8.21 17.02 8.88
CA TYR A 120 -9.50 16.74 8.25
C TYR A 120 -10.11 15.43 8.75
N ASN A 121 -9.34 14.33 8.71
CA ASN A 121 -9.82 13.02 9.17
C ASN A 121 -10.10 13.03 10.68
N LYS A 122 -9.26 13.69 11.47
CA LYS A 122 -9.45 13.86 12.91
C LYS A 122 -10.78 14.57 13.21
N ALA A 123 -11.05 15.68 12.54
CA ALA A 123 -12.31 16.41 12.70
C ALA A 123 -13.51 15.53 12.32
N ILE A 124 -13.43 14.76 11.23
CA ILE A 124 -14.48 13.81 10.83
C ILE A 124 -14.72 12.75 11.91
N PHE A 125 -13.66 12.15 12.45
CA PHE A 125 -13.81 11.08 13.44
C PHE A 125 -14.40 11.61 14.74
N LEU A 126 -13.96 12.79 15.20
CA LEU A 126 -14.51 13.46 16.38
C LEU A 126 -16.00 13.81 16.19
N VAL A 127 -16.38 14.41 15.07
CA VAL A 127 -17.79 14.78 14.78
C VAL A 127 -18.68 13.55 14.74
N ASN A 128 -18.18 12.44 14.18
CA ASN A 128 -18.94 11.20 14.06
C ASN A 128 -18.85 10.30 15.31
N SER A 129 -18.15 10.73 16.37
CA SER A 129 -17.87 9.90 17.55
C SER A 129 -17.28 8.53 17.19
N ARG A 130 -16.45 8.48 16.13
CA ARG A 130 -15.76 7.27 15.70
C ARG A 130 -14.58 7.05 16.63
N GLU A 131 -14.52 5.88 17.28
CA GLU A 131 -13.37 5.50 18.11
C GLU A 131 -12.11 5.39 17.25
N HIS A 132 -11.02 5.96 17.76
CA HIS A 132 -9.71 5.95 17.10
C HIS A 132 -8.62 6.24 18.14
N PHE A 133 -7.41 5.77 17.89
CA PHE A 133 -6.22 6.26 18.59
C PHE A 133 -5.60 7.41 17.81
N ASP A 134 -4.92 8.29 18.53
CA ASP A 134 -4.30 9.47 17.97
C ASP A 134 -2.84 9.56 18.43
N ALA A 135 -1.91 9.37 17.49
CA ALA A 135 -0.47 9.49 17.74
C ALA A 135 0.06 10.92 17.50
N GLY A 136 -0.79 11.88 17.12
CA GLY A 136 -0.38 13.23 16.73
C GLY A 136 0.22 13.35 15.33
N THR A 137 0.57 12.22 14.71
CA THR A 137 1.13 12.10 13.35
C THR A 137 0.26 11.24 12.42
N VAL A 138 -0.54 10.34 13.00
CA VAL A 138 -1.43 9.41 12.31
C VAL A 138 -2.58 9.03 13.25
N LEU A 139 -3.74 8.74 12.66
CA LEU A 139 -4.91 8.23 13.38
C LEU A 139 -5.03 6.72 13.14
N LEU A 140 -5.16 5.92 14.19
CA LEU A 140 -5.41 4.49 14.06
C LEU A 140 -6.89 4.20 14.26
N VAL A 141 -7.49 3.43 13.36
CA VAL A 141 -8.92 3.16 13.37
C VAL A 141 -9.25 1.71 13.06
N GLU A 142 -10.17 1.13 13.83
CA GLU A 142 -10.65 -0.22 13.55
C GLU A 142 -11.48 -0.21 12.26
N GLU A 143 -11.07 -0.98 11.26
CA GLU A 143 -11.67 -1.00 9.93
C GLU A 143 -11.28 -2.26 9.15
N GLU A 144 -12.26 -2.92 8.54
CA GLU A 144 -12.04 -4.14 7.73
C GLU A 144 -11.29 -3.83 6.42
N LYS A 145 -11.46 -2.63 5.86
CA LYS A 145 -10.81 -2.23 4.60
C LYS A 145 -9.29 -2.17 4.71
N ILE A 146 -8.60 -2.71 3.71
CA ILE A 146 -7.14 -2.61 3.57
C ILE A 146 -6.70 -1.16 3.30
N ALA A 147 -7.30 -0.51 2.31
CA ALA A 147 -6.92 0.85 1.95
C ALA A 147 -7.36 1.85 3.03
N SER A 148 -6.45 2.73 3.45
CA SER A 148 -6.72 3.80 4.38
C SER A 148 -6.59 5.18 3.71
N PRO A 149 -7.30 6.20 4.20
CA PRO A 149 -7.02 7.59 3.85
C PRO A 149 -5.59 8.00 4.26
N VAL A 150 -5.06 9.03 3.63
CA VAL A 150 -3.79 9.66 4.04
C VAL A 150 -3.90 10.08 5.51
N SER A 151 -2.84 9.82 6.27
CA SER A 151 -2.75 10.08 7.72
C SER A 151 -3.67 9.22 8.59
N VAL A 152 -4.21 8.14 8.05
CA VAL A 152 -4.98 7.13 8.78
C VAL A 152 -4.34 5.77 8.58
N LEU A 153 -4.24 4.98 9.64
CA LEU A 153 -3.80 3.59 9.62
C LEU A 153 -4.97 2.73 10.10
N ASN A 154 -5.45 1.83 9.24
CA ASN A 154 -6.50 0.90 9.64
C ASN A 154 -5.90 -0.21 10.50
N PHE A 155 -6.66 -0.73 11.47
CA PHE A 155 -6.30 -1.96 12.15
C PHE A 155 -7.47 -2.93 12.26
N GLU A 156 -7.15 -4.20 12.44
CA GLU A 156 -8.11 -5.25 12.73
C GLU A 156 -7.49 -6.28 13.68
N TYR A 157 -8.28 -6.75 14.66
CA TYR A 157 -7.86 -7.80 15.56
C TYR A 157 -7.92 -9.18 14.89
N TYR A 158 -6.95 -10.04 15.15
CA TYR A 158 -6.99 -11.45 14.79
C TYR A 158 -6.86 -12.36 16.03
N LYS A 159 -7.46 -13.55 15.93
CA LYS A 159 -7.41 -14.56 17.00
C LYS A 159 -6.38 -15.65 16.73
N GLU A 160 -6.36 -16.13 15.49
CA GLU A 160 -5.51 -17.24 15.06
C GLU A 160 -4.85 -16.86 13.73
N GLU A 161 -3.53 -17.01 13.66
CA GLU A 161 -2.77 -16.70 12.44
C GLU A 161 -3.26 -17.51 11.23
N ASN A 162 -3.74 -18.74 11.43
CA ASN A 162 -4.30 -19.56 10.35
C ASN A 162 -5.55 -18.93 9.72
N VAL A 163 -6.41 -18.30 10.53
CA VAL A 163 -7.60 -17.60 10.04
C VAL A 163 -7.19 -16.34 9.29
N LEU A 164 -6.22 -15.60 9.84
CA LEU A 164 -5.67 -14.41 9.18
C LEU A 164 -5.05 -14.76 7.81
N ARG A 165 -4.31 -15.86 7.71
CA ARG A 165 -3.75 -16.33 6.42
C ARG A 165 -4.84 -16.56 5.38
N ASN A 166 -5.95 -17.19 5.77
CA ASN A 166 -7.07 -17.38 4.85
C ASN A 166 -7.67 -16.04 4.41
N HIS A 167 -7.77 -15.07 5.32
CA HIS A 167 -8.23 -13.72 4.99
C HIS A 167 -7.29 -13.03 3.99
N LEU A 168 -5.97 -13.11 4.20
CA LEU A 168 -4.97 -12.56 3.28
C LEU A 168 -5.02 -13.20 1.89
N ILE A 169 -5.29 -14.51 1.81
CA ILE A 169 -5.46 -15.20 0.53
C ILE A 169 -6.70 -14.69 -0.22
N LEU A 170 -7.81 -14.48 0.49
CA LEU A 170 -9.04 -13.96 -0.12
C LEU A 170 -8.89 -12.53 -0.63
N ASP A 171 -8.05 -11.73 0.03
CA ASP A 171 -7.79 -10.33 -0.31
C ASP A 171 -6.47 -10.11 -1.08
N ALA A 172 -5.86 -11.18 -1.60
CA ALA A 172 -4.56 -11.12 -2.26
C ALA A 172 -4.53 -10.16 -3.47
N ASP A 173 -5.67 -9.91 -4.13
CA ASP A 173 -5.77 -8.97 -5.25
C ASP A 173 -5.67 -7.50 -4.83
N LYS A 174 -5.86 -7.20 -3.55
CA LYS A 174 -5.76 -5.87 -2.92
C LYS A 174 -4.44 -5.64 -2.19
N ILE A 175 -3.67 -6.70 -1.97
CA ILE A 175 -2.45 -6.67 -1.16
C ILE A 175 -1.23 -6.66 -2.08
N GLN A 176 -0.34 -5.69 -1.87
CA GLN A 176 0.90 -5.56 -2.62
C GLN A 176 2.05 -6.33 -1.95
N CYS A 177 2.10 -6.31 -0.63
CA CYS A 177 3.06 -7.04 0.18
C CYS A 177 2.50 -7.20 1.60
N VAL A 178 2.97 -8.23 2.30
CA VAL A 178 2.66 -8.48 3.70
C VAL A 178 3.93 -8.31 4.51
N VAL A 179 3.95 -7.32 5.40
CA VAL A 179 5.07 -7.05 6.30
C VAL A 179 4.88 -7.85 7.59
N SER A 180 5.82 -8.72 7.94
CA SER A 180 5.76 -9.46 9.20
C SER A 180 7.08 -10.13 9.54
N ASN A 181 7.31 -10.34 10.84
CA ASN A 181 8.35 -11.23 11.35
C ASN A 181 7.84 -12.65 11.63
N SER A 182 6.55 -12.96 11.43
CA SER A 182 6.00 -14.29 11.73
C SER A 182 6.40 -15.33 10.69
N ASP A 183 6.95 -16.46 11.11
CA ASP A 183 7.32 -17.59 10.23
C ASP A 183 6.14 -18.34 9.63
N SER A 184 4.93 -18.11 10.14
CA SER A 184 3.72 -18.70 9.57
C SER A 184 3.25 -18.02 8.28
N ILE A 185 3.75 -16.82 7.98
CA ILE A 185 3.34 -16.05 6.80
C ILE A 185 4.30 -16.32 5.64
N PRO A 186 3.84 -16.97 4.55
CA PRO A 186 4.65 -17.14 3.35
C PRO A 186 4.82 -15.80 2.63
N ASP A 187 5.92 -15.68 1.87
CA ASP A 187 6.20 -14.52 1.00
C ASP A 187 6.11 -13.15 1.71
N LYS A 188 6.47 -13.15 3.00
CA LYS A 188 6.51 -11.95 3.84
C LYS A 188 7.71 -11.07 3.53
N VAL A 189 7.54 -9.77 3.76
CA VAL A 189 8.60 -8.77 3.77
C VAL A 189 8.94 -8.44 5.22
N ALA A 190 10.21 -8.25 5.54
CA ALA A 190 10.62 -7.82 6.87
C ALA A 190 10.18 -6.37 7.14
N PHE A 191 10.03 -5.98 8.41
CA PHE A 191 9.78 -4.59 8.77
C PHE A 191 10.88 -3.66 8.22
N GLY A 192 10.48 -2.48 7.75
CA GLY A 192 11.31 -1.46 7.11
C GLY A 192 11.74 -1.79 5.68
N LYS A 193 11.24 -2.89 5.10
CA LYS A 193 11.62 -3.37 3.76
C LYS A 193 10.49 -3.32 2.74
N SER A 194 9.31 -2.81 3.10
CA SER A 194 8.17 -2.76 2.17
C SER A 194 8.50 -2.01 0.88
N GLN A 195 9.31 -0.96 0.93
CA GLN A 195 9.71 -0.15 -0.23
C GLN A 195 11.00 -0.63 -0.92
N GLN A 196 11.49 -1.84 -0.60
CA GLN A 196 12.70 -2.43 -1.18
C GLN A 196 12.35 -3.73 -1.91
N PRO A 197 11.54 -3.67 -2.99
CA PRO A 197 11.19 -4.86 -3.77
C PRO A 197 12.43 -5.47 -4.43
N GLU A 198 12.44 -6.80 -4.52
CA GLU A 198 13.42 -7.52 -5.33
C GLU A 198 13.12 -7.40 -6.84
N LEU A 199 14.08 -7.78 -7.68
CA LEU A 199 13.93 -7.67 -9.15
C LEU A 199 12.76 -8.49 -9.72
N TRP A 200 12.36 -9.55 -9.02
CA TRP A 200 11.25 -10.44 -9.40
C TRP A 200 9.93 -10.10 -8.68
N ASP A 201 9.91 -9.09 -7.81
CA ASP A 201 8.70 -8.66 -7.08
C ASP A 201 7.81 -7.75 -7.95
N TYR A 202 7.20 -8.33 -8.98
CA TYR A 202 6.27 -7.59 -9.85
C TYR A 202 5.03 -7.12 -9.09
N ALA A 203 4.58 -5.89 -9.35
CA ALA A 203 3.50 -5.21 -8.62
C ALA A 203 2.21 -6.04 -8.49
N ASP A 204 1.86 -6.81 -9.52
CA ASP A 204 0.67 -7.66 -9.55
C ASP A 204 0.96 -9.16 -9.62
N GLY A 205 2.24 -9.55 -9.47
CA GLY A 205 2.72 -10.92 -9.69
C GLY A 205 2.82 -11.31 -11.16
N VAL A 206 2.55 -10.38 -12.09
CA VAL A 206 2.64 -10.62 -13.54
C VAL A 206 4.03 -10.23 -14.03
N ASP A 207 4.77 -11.20 -14.58
CA ASP A 207 6.08 -10.96 -15.17
C ASP A 207 5.93 -10.04 -16.39
N THR A 208 6.39 -8.80 -16.23
CA THR A 208 6.26 -7.78 -17.26
C THR A 208 7.22 -8.02 -18.42
N VAL A 209 8.37 -8.64 -18.15
CA VAL A 209 9.37 -8.94 -19.18
C VAL A 209 8.88 -10.09 -20.05
N GLU A 210 8.36 -11.15 -19.43
CA GLU A 210 7.74 -12.27 -20.14
C GLU A 210 6.56 -11.79 -20.99
N PHE A 211 5.67 -10.96 -20.43
CA PHE A 211 4.59 -10.34 -21.20
C PHE A 211 5.11 -9.62 -22.43
N LEU A 212 6.11 -8.75 -22.29
CA LEU A 212 6.68 -7.98 -23.39
C LEU A 212 7.36 -8.87 -24.45
N LEU A 213 8.08 -9.91 -24.03
CA LEU A 213 8.72 -10.86 -24.95
C LEU A 213 7.68 -11.68 -25.73
N GLY A 214 6.53 -11.99 -25.12
CA GLY A 214 5.42 -12.68 -25.77
C GLY A 214 4.64 -11.85 -26.79
N LEU A 215 4.88 -10.53 -26.90
CA LEU A 215 4.26 -9.66 -27.92
C LEU A 215 4.93 -9.77 -29.29
N ALA A 216 6.10 -10.39 -29.38
CA ALA A 216 6.94 -10.40 -30.57
C ALA A 216 6.60 -11.51 -31.59
N GLU A 217 5.45 -12.17 -31.45
CA GLU A 217 4.94 -13.21 -32.37
C GLU A 217 3.77 -12.71 -33.24
#